data_AF-A0A4S9K7J0-F1
#
_entry.id   AF-A0A4S9K7J0-F1
#
_cell.length_a   1.000
_cell.length_b   1.000
_cell.length_c   1.000
_cell.angle_alpha   90.00
_cell.angle_beta   90.00
_cell.angle_gamma   90.00
#
_symmetry.space_group_name_H-M   'P 1'
#
loop_
_entity.id
_entity.type
_entity.pdbx_description
1 polymer ?
#
loop_
_entity_poly.entity_id
_entity_poly.type
_entity_poly.pdbx_seq_one_letter_code
_entity_poly.pdbx_strand_id
1 'polypeptide(L)'
;MIDSDTDMSDCYSDDGLLAYKTPYPPSLPANEPNWEQSKAYGSRRTPTGFAVRKLNFNDPTGQGKSRKTDWPFEQRLGYPSTREGWHPLIFKWGLQVLDAAGFINFETTKPHTYNPNGYWESKRNMSGTLAERIHPVLRKEMWHLFTDEEYKTITPALLLATAILDDPVMLCLFYALSRPTDQLITFEDPHLGTCKKLNIPATLTEQEQWEVHEKLCAMREWTSFRWDNSPIFVDSGSLAATTPDCALGRDIPASGPETRRSTIGMSVEFYHAMYLYQERIQDFNAVMYGAMNAASVPEDHKIKHIDLVSAFKRTNLTFATTIVHEFMHAFNLAHYKRPLGDAGNKVPHEPWLSDNRSNELGWATTQYLFGGSMNATTFYDPNSGPHMKRHSEIYIPFGLWFPFTVYPIPQEYVHDLTTGETWEERVPRDGLQAALRLPKLHEWAVKLNPGNNIMNPLEGITIA
;
A
#
# COMPACT_ATOMS: atom_id res chain seq x y z
N MET A 1 5.96 20.22 37.98
CA MET A 1 5.68 21.03 36.79
C MET A 1 7.01 21.32 36.10
N ILE A 2 7.34 20.50 35.12
CA ILE A 2 8.01 20.79 33.85
C ILE A 2 7.59 19.57 33.02
N ASP A 3 6.70 19.84 32.07
CA ASP A 3 6.15 18.88 31.12
C ASP A 3 7.20 18.75 30.00
N SER A 4 7.86 17.60 29.94
CA SER A 4 8.77 17.30 28.85
C SER A 4 7.96 16.62 27.76
N ASP A 5 7.67 17.38 26.70
CA ASP A 5 7.28 16.86 25.38
C ASP A 5 8.17 15.67 25.06
N THR A 6 7.60 14.48 25.19
CA THR A 6 8.30 13.25 24.88
C THR A 6 8.25 13.13 23.37
N ASP A 7 9.38 13.44 22.75
CA ASP A 7 9.68 13.16 21.35
C ASP A 7 9.22 11.73 21.03
N MET A 8 8.22 11.60 20.15
CA MET A 8 7.69 10.32 19.66
C MET A 8 8.68 9.74 18.63
N SER A 9 9.96 9.65 18.99
CA SER A 9 10.98 9.01 18.18
C SER A 9 10.68 7.51 18.15
N ASP A 10 10.53 6.98 16.95
CA ASP A 10 10.25 5.59 16.64
C ASP A 10 11.31 4.69 17.33
N CYS A 11 10.96 4.09 18.48
CA CYS A 11 11.85 3.33 19.36
C CYS A 11 12.29 1.95 18.82
N TYR A 12 12.61 1.83 17.54
CA TYR A 12 13.22 0.63 16.98
C TYR A 12 14.48 1.01 16.19
N SER A 13 15.64 0.67 16.74
CA SER A 13 16.95 0.80 16.07
C SER A 13 16.90 0.11 14.70
N ASP A 14 17.22 0.87 13.64
CA ASP A 14 17.15 0.46 12.23
C ASP A 14 18.28 -0.53 11.81
N ASP A 15 19.01 -1.12 12.76
CA ASP A 15 20.28 -1.82 12.53
C ASP A 15 20.15 -3.24 11.93
N GLY A 16 18.96 -3.65 11.45
CA GLY A 16 18.69 -5.05 11.07
C GLY A 16 18.12 -5.29 9.66
N LEU A 17 17.71 -4.27 8.90
CA LEU A 17 17.12 -4.48 7.58
C LEU A 17 18.21 -4.62 6.52
N LEU A 18 18.12 -5.64 5.67
CA LEU A 18 18.94 -5.76 4.46
C LEU A 18 18.84 -4.44 3.69
N ALA A 19 19.96 -3.72 3.60
CA ALA A 19 20.02 -2.50 2.82
C ALA A 19 19.77 -2.85 1.36
N TYR A 20 18.54 -2.64 0.90
CA TYR A 20 18.20 -2.68 -0.52
C TYR A 20 19.24 -1.85 -1.26
N LYS A 21 19.92 -2.45 -2.23
CA LYS A 21 21.03 -1.82 -2.95
C LYS A 21 20.48 -0.79 -3.93
N THR A 22 19.98 0.32 -3.41
CA THR A 22 19.61 1.46 -4.24
C THR A 22 20.84 2.32 -4.50
N PRO A 23 21.04 2.79 -5.74
CA PRO A 23 22.11 3.74 -6.02
C PRO A 23 21.91 5.02 -5.19
N TYR A 24 23.00 5.70 -4.84
CA TYR A 24 22.93 7.01 -4.20
C TYR A 24 22.12 7.98 -5.08
N PRO A 25 21.20 8.78 -4.52
CA PRO A 25 20.43 9.72 -5.31
C PRO A 25 21.33 10.77 -5.96
N PRO A 26 20.86 11.39 -7.05
CA PRO A 26 21.58 12.49 -7.66
C PRO A 26 21.83 13.63 -6.65
N SER A 27 23.09 13.97 -6.39
CA SER A 27 23.42 15.12 -5.53
C SER A 27 23.14 16.42 -6.26
N LEU A 28 22.12 17.16 -5.81
CA LEU A 28 21.90 18.54 -6.28
C LEU A 28 23.04 19.44 -5.80
N PRO A 29 23.44 20.48 -6.56
CA PRO A 29 24.47 21.41 -6.12
C PRO A 29 24.15 22.04 -4.76
N ALA A 30 25.19 22.25 -3.94
CA ALA A 30 25.14 22.47 -2.49
C ALA A 30 24.28 23.65 -1.94
N ASN A 31 23.62 24.43 -2.79
CA ASN A 31 22.96 25.68 -2.40
C ASN A 31 21.44 25.69 -2.50
N GLU A 32 20.75 24.58 -2.82
CA GLU A 32 19.31 24.67 -3.09
C GLU A 32 18.44 23.60 -2.41
N PRO A 33 17.53 24.02 -1.49
CA PRO A 33 16.41 23.20 -1.06
C PRO A 33 15.19 23.30 -2.00
N ASN A 34 15.23 24.16 -3.04
CA ASN A 34 14.08 24.35 -3.93
C ASN A 34 14.05 23.29 -5.04
N TRP A 35 13.22 22.26 -4.85
CA TRP A 35 12.98 21.20 -5.84
C TRP A 35 12.45 21.73 -7.18
N GLU A 36 11.88 22.95 -7.25
CA GLU A 36 11.43 23.54 -8.52
C GLU A 36 12.57 23.76 -9.52
N GLN A 37 13.80 23.87 -9.03
CA GLN A 37 14.99 24.07 -9.86
C GLN A 37 15.55 22.76 -10.41
N SER A 38 15.14 21.60 -9.89
CA SER A 38 15.64 20.28 -10.31
C SER A 38 15.46 20.04 -11.82
N LYS A 39 14.40 20.57 -12.43
CA LYS A 39 14.14 20.50 -13.88
C LYS A 39 15.26 21.10 -14.75
N ALA A 40 16.07 22.00 -14.18
CA ALA A 40 17.20 22.61 -14.87
C ALA A 40 18.42 21.69 -14.94
N TYR A 41 18.32 20.47 -14.40
CA TYR A 41 19.43 19.53 -14.29
C TYR A 41 19.14 18.23 -15.05
N GLY A 42 20.22 17.64 -15.56
CA GLY A 42 20.23 16.30 -16.10
C GLY A 42 21.18 15.43 -15.29
N SER A 43 20.93 14.13 -15.34
CA SER A 43 21.80 13.12 -14.76
C SER A 43 22.26 12.11 -15.79
N ARG A 44 23.31 11.38 -15.42
CA ARG A 44 23.68 10.11 -16.03
C ARG A 44 23.96 9.10 -14.93
N ARG A 45 23.72 7.83 -15.22
CA ARG A 45 24.04 6.78 -14.25
C ARG A 45 25.55 6.60 -14.12
N THR A 46 26.00 6.28 -12.93
CA THR A 46 27.39 5.94 -12.59
C THR A 46 27.41 4.63 -11.81
N PRO A 47 28.56 3.96 -11.65
CA PRO A 47 28.65 2.73 -10.88
C PRO A 47 28.13 2.85 -9.43
N THR A 48 28.18 4.04 -8.85
CA THR A 48 27.82 4.30 -7.45
C THR A 48 26.61 5.21 -7.28
N GLY A 49 25.84 5.53 -8.32
CA GLY A 49 24.75 6.52 -8.19
C GLY A 49 24.54 7.33 -9.45
N PHE A 50 24.31 8.63 -9.31
CA PHE A 50 24.07 9.54 -10.42
C PHE A 50 25.04 10.72 -10.41
N ALA A 51 25.61 11.03 -11.56
CA ALA A 51 26.28 12.31 -11.78
C ALA A 51 25.25 13.33 -12.27
N VAL A 52 25.26 14.54 -11.70
CA VAL A 52 24.31 15.62 -12.02
C VAL A 52 25.04 16.81 -12.61
N ARG A 53 24.40 17.50 -13.56
CA ARG A 53 24.86 18.81 -14.02
C ARG A 53 23.69 19.67 -14.50
N LYS A 54 23.90 21.00 -14.49
CA LYS A 54 22.95 21.96 -15.07
C LYS A 54 22.90 21.79 -16.58
N LEU A 55 21.70 21.90 -17.14
CA LEU A 55 21.44 21.82 -18.57
C LEU A 55 21.49 23.22 -19.20
N ASN A 56 22.19 23.32 -20.33
CA ASN A 56 22.11 24.44 -21.24
C ASN A 56 20.99 24.20 -22.26
N PHE A 57 19.84 24.83 -22.05
CA PHE A 57 18.70 24.70 -22.97
C PHE A 57 18.95 25.29 -24.37
N ASN A 58 20.01 26.09 -24.54
CA ASN A 58 20.42 26.66 -25.82
C ASN A 58 21.50 25.81 -26.53
N ASP A 59 21.83 24.62 -26.03
CA ASP A 59 22.78 23.72 -26.68
C ASP A 59 22.21 23.23 -28.04
N PRO A 60 22.84 23.58 -29.17
CA PRO A 60 22.34 23.20 -30.50
C PRO A 60 22.38 21.69 -30.75
N THR A 61 23.10 20.91 -29.94
CA THR A 61 23.14 19.45 -30.06
C THR A 61 21.99 18.74 -29.33
N GLY A 62 21.21 19.47 -28.53
CA GLY A 62 20.16 18.91 -27.67
C GLY A 62 20.69 18.11 -26.47
N GLN A 63 22.01 18.02 -26.30
CA GLN A 63 22.65 17.29 -25.19
C GLN A 63 22.76 18.13 -23.92
N GLY A 64 22.22 19.35 -23.91
CA GLY A 64 22.22 20.27 -22.79
C GLY A 64 23.61 20.73 -22.33
N LYS A 65 24.65 20.64 -23.15
CA LYS A 65 26.05 20.93 -22.79
C LYS A 65 26.32 22.44 -22.73
N SER A 66 27.02 22.88 -21.69
CA SER A 66 27.57 24.23 -21.59
C SER A 66 29.02 24.29 -22.09
N ARG A 67 29.76 23.18 -21.99
CA ARG A 67 31.17 23.04 -22.37
C ARG A 67 31.37 21.78 -23.19
N LYS A 68 32.44 21.76 -24.00
CA LYS A 68 32.81 20.56 -24.80
C LYS A 68 33.12 19.33 -23.95
N THR A 69 33.59 19.53 -22.71
CA THR A 69 33.93 18.47 -21.75
C THR A 69 32.71 17.89 -21.04
N ASP A 70 31.53 18.51 -21.18
CA ASP A 70 30.32 18.03 -20.54
C ASP A 70 29.88 16.71 -21.18
N TRP A 71 29.43 15.78 -20.35
CA TRP A 71 28.86 14.51 -20.79
C TRP A 71 27.40 14.70 -21.23
N PRO A 72 26.91 13.96 -22.25
CA PRO A 72 25.48 13.99 -22.61
C PRO A 72 24.65 13.44 -21.45
N PHE A 73 23.57 14.14 -21.07
CA PHE A 73 22.68 13.63 -20.03
C PHE A 73 21.86 12.46 -20.56
N GLU A 74 21.48 11.56 -19.66
CA GLU A 74 20.70 10.36 -19.95
C GLU A 74 19.29 10.44 -19.36
N GLN A 75 19.15 11.07 -18.18
CA GLN A 75 17.87 11.24 -17.48
C GLN A 75 17.66 12.70 -17.08
N ARG A 76 16.43 13.21 -17.20
CA ARG A 76 16.03 14.52 -16.68
C ARG A 76 15.61 14.42 -15.22
N LEU A 77 16.07 15.38 -14.41
CA LEU A 77 15.60 15.53 -13.04
C LEU A 77 14.33 16.37 -12.99
N GLY A 78 13.62 16.26 -11.86
CA GLY A 78 12.48 17.11 -11.55
C GLY A 78 11.21 16.73 -12.28
N TYR A 79 10.15 17.48 -12.00
CA TYR A 79 8.84 17.22 -12.58
C TYR A 79 8.87 17.22 -14.11
N PRO A 80 8.15 16.28 -14.75
CA PRO A 80 8.24 16.09 -16.20
C PRO A 80 7.42 17.12 -16.99
N SER A 81 6.48 17.86 -16.38
CA SER A 81 5.67 18.89 -17.05
C SER A 81 5.22 19.99 -16.09
N THR A 82 4.89 21.18 -16.60
CA THR A 82 4.41 22.31 -15.77
C THR A 82 3.01 22.12 -15.18
N ARG A 83 2.36 20.96 -15.38
CA ARG A 83 1.08 20.67 -14.76
C ARG A 83 1.24 20.47 -13.25
N GLU A 84 0.24 20.93 -12.50
CA GLU A 84 0.16 20.70 -11.06
C GLU A 84 -0.27 19.25 -10.76
N GLY A 85 -0.03 18.79 -9.52
CA GLY A 85 -0.51 17.49 -9.05
C GLY A 85 0.47 16.32 -9.17
N TRP A 86 1.72 16.58 -9.53
CA TRP A 86 2.79 15.58 -9.44
C TRP A 86 3.12 15.24 -8.00
N HIS A 87 3.39 13.96 -7.71
CA HIS A 87 3.86 13.54 -6.40
C HIS A 87 5.23 14.18 -6.05
N PRO A 88 5.52 14.54 -4.78
CA PRO A 88 6.78 15.20 -4.37
C PRO A 88 8.07 14.46 -4.77
N LEU A 89 8.05 13.12 -4.79
CA LEU A 89 9.18 12.33 -5.32
C LEU A 89 9.46 12.65 -6.79
N ILE A 90 8.40 12.78 -7.60
CA ILE A 90 8.52 13.12 -9.01
C ILE A 90 8.96 14.58 -9.16
N PHE A 91 8.44 15.49 -8.33
CA PHE A 91 8.88 16.88 -8.31
C PHE A 91 10.38 17.06 -8.06
N LYS A 92 10.95 16.27 -7.15
CA LYS A 92 12.38 16.34 -6.81
C LYS A 92 13.26 15.56 -7.78
N TRP A 93 12.90 14.30 -8.03
CA TRP A 93 13.79 13.37 -8.73
C TRP A 93 13.46 13.22 -10.21
N GLY A 94 12.20 13.35 -10.60
CA GLY A 94 11.74 13.14 -11.96
C GLY A 94 11.54 11.67 -12.33
N LEU A 95 10.66 11.42 -13.30
CA LEU A 95 10.25 10.07 -13.70
C LEU A 95 11.43 9.23 -14.21
N GLN A 96 12.28 9.81 -15.06
CA GLN A 96 13.40 9.09 -15.67
C GLN A 96 14.48 8.69 -14.66
N VAL A 97 14.69 9.50 -13.61
CA VAL A 97 15.63 9.15 -12.53
C VAL A 97 15.03 8.08 -11.62
N LEU A 98 13.76 8.19 -11.25
CA LEU A 98 13.08 7.19 -10.42
C LEU A 98 13.06 5.82 -11.12
N ASP A 99 12.82 5.81 -12.43
CA ASP A 99 12.93 4.62 -13.28
C ASP A 99 14.36 4.08 -13.29
N ALA A 100 15.33 4.91 -13.65
CA ALA A 100 16.74 4.51 -13.71
C ALA A 100 17.31 4.05 -12.34
N ALA A 101 16.71 4.47 -11.23
CA ALA A 101 17.11 4.06 -9.89
C ALA A 101 16.45 2.74 -9.43
N GLY A 102 15.49 2.21 -10.18
CA GLY A 102 14.83 0.93 -9.87
C GLY A 102 13.58 1.07 -8.99
N PHE A 103 12.98 2.25 -8.89
CA PHE A 103 11.71 2.45 -8.16
C PHE A 103 10.47 2.15 -9.00
N ILE A 104 10.61 2.20 -10.34
CA ILE A 104 9.50 1.93 -11.28
C ILE A 104 9.70 0.57 -11.93
N ASN A 105 10.83 0.34 -12.59
CA ASN A 105 11.14 -0.94 -13.23
C ASN A 105 12.25 -1.66 -12.47
N PHE A 106 12.14 -2.99 -12.35
CA PHE A 106 13.18 -3.83 -11.79
C PHE A 106 13.48 -4.99 -12.73
N GLU A 107 14.59 -4.88 -13.44
CA GLU A 107 15.13 -5.99 -14.23
C GLU A 107 15.92 -6.92 -13.30
N THR A 108 15.55 -8.20 -13.31
CA THR A 108 16.20 -9.20 -12.47
C THR A 108 16.30 -10.53 -13.20
N THR A 109 17.37 -11.26 -12.89
CA THR A 109 17.51 -12.67 -13.28
C THR A 109 16.80 -13.61 -12.30
N LYS A 110 16.29 -13.08 -11.18
CA LYS A 110 15.52 -13.86 -10.21
C LYS A 110 14.23 -14.37 -10.86
N PRO A 111 13.82 -15.62 -10.58
CA PRO A 111 12.55 -16.15 -11.10
C PRO A 111 11.36 -15.29 -10.67
N HIS A 112 10.49 -14.95 -11.63
CA HIS A 112 9.21 -14.30 -11.33
C HIS A 112 8.20 -15.32 -10.81
N THR A 113 8.39 -15.75 -9.57
CA THR A 113 7.42 -16.60 -8.87
C THR A 113 6.48 -15.77 -8.03
N TYR A 114 5.23 -16.25 -7.89
CA TYR A 114 4.25 -15.75 -6.93
C TYR A 114 3.96 -16.89 -5.98
N ASN A 115 4.77 -17.00 -4.94
CA ASN A 115 4.72 -18.13 -4.02
C ASN A 115 4.82 -17.72 -2.54
N PRO A 116 4.18 -16.64 -2.08
CA PRO A 116 4.15 -16.35 -0.66
C PRO A 116 3.47 -17.51 0.07
N ASN A 117 3.98 -17.84 1.26
CA ASN A 117 3.53 -18.99 2.02
C ASN A 117 3.05 -18.59 3.41
N GLY A 118 1.87 -19.07 3.80
CA GLY A 118 1.29 -18.82 5.12
C GLY A 118 1.83 -19.79 6.16
N TYR A 119 2.03 -19.30 7.38
CA TYR A 119 2.54 -20.08 8.50
C TYR A 119 1.74 -21.38 8.74
N TRP A 120 0.42 -21.33 8.55
CA TRP A 120 -0.50 -22.46 8.74
C TRP A 120 -0.79 -23.29 7.49
N GLU A 121 -0.09 -23.06 6.38
CA GLU A 121 -0.30 -23.80 5.13
C GLU A 121 -0.23 -25.31 5.36
N SER A 122 0.79 -25.80 6.08
CA SER A 122 1.00 -27.24 6.31
C SER A 122 -0.18 -27.94 7.01
N LYS A 123 -0.92 -27.23 7.87
CA LYS A 123 -2.11 -27.77 8.55
C LYS A 123 -3.36 -27.69 7.68
N ARG A 124 -3.48 -26.66 6.83
CA ARG A 124 -4.67 -26.42 6.00
C ARG A 124 -4.63 -27.11 4.63
N ASN A 125 -3.45 -27.26 4.03
CA ASN A 125 -3.22 -27.75 2.68
C ASN A 125 -2.75 -29.21 2.67
N MET A 126 -3.61 -30.11 3.16
CA MET A 126 -3.29 -31.55 3.24
C MET A 126 -3.24 -32.22 1.86
N SER A 127 -3.95 -31.71 0.86
CA SER A 127 -3.94 -32.28 -0.50
C SER A 127 -2.79 -31.78 -1.38
N GLY A 128 -2.07 -30.74 -0.94
CA GLY A 128 -1.00 -30.11 -1.71
C GLY A 128 -1.49 -29.28 -2.91
N THR A 129 -2.77 -28.89 -2.96
CA THR A 129 -3.34 -28.14 -4.08
C THR A 129 -3.24 -26.62 -3.88
N LEU A 130 -3.09 -25.87 -4.97
CA LEU A 130 -3.04 -24.40 -4.91
C LEU A 130 -4.28 -23.77 -4.25
N ALA A 131 -5.46 -24.36 -4.48
CA ALA A 131 -6.70 -23.88 -3.88
C ALA A 131 -6.70 -24.00 -2.34
N GLU A 132 -6.10 -25.05 -1.79
CA GLU A 132 -6.01 -25.22 -0.34
C GLU A 132 -4.92 -24.36 0.31
N ARG A 133 -3.93 -23.91 -0.47
CA ARG A 133 -2.94 -22.91 -0.03
C ARG A 133 -3.59 -21.60 0.36
N ILE A 134 -4.63 -21.17 -0.37
CA ILE A 134 -5.36 -19.92 -0.10
C ILE A 134 -6.19 -20.08 1.17
N HIS A 135 -6.15 -19.04 2.03
CA HIS A 135 -6.90 -18.99 3.29
C HIS A 135 -8.39 -19.22 3.02
N PRO A 136 -9.14 -20.00 3.85
CA PRO A 136 -10.51 -20.38 3.54
C PRO A 136 -11.45 -19.20 3.29
N VAL A 137 -11.21 -18.07 3.97
CA VAL A 137 -11.98 -16.83 3.78
C VAL A 137 -11.72 -16.10 2.46
N LEU A 138 -10.66 -16.45 1.74
CA LEU A 138 -10.29 -15.87 0.44
C LEU A 138 -10.51 -16.84 -0.73
N ARG A 139 -11.03 -18.04 -0.47
CA ARG A 139 -11.31 -19.05 -1.50
C ARG A 139 -12.43 -18.59 -2.44
N LYS A 140 -12.47 -19.16 -3.64
CA LYS A 140 -13.36 -18.71 -4.73
C LYS A 140 -14.83 -18.60 -4.33
N GLU A 141 -15.34 -19.51 -3.50
CA GLU A 141 -16.72 -19.49 -3.02
C GLU A 141 -17.08 -18.24 -2.21
N MET A 142 -16.10 -17.51 -1.69
CA MET A 142 -16.30 -16.27 -0.97
C MET A 142 -16.45 -15.06 -1.89
N TRP A 143 -16.17 -15.20 -3.18
CA TRP A 143 -16.22 -14.13 -4.18
C TRP A 143 -17.49 -14.25 -5.03
N HIS A 144 -18.46 -13.38 -4.76
CA HIS A 144 -19.78 -13.41 -5.39
C HIS A 144 -19.71 -13.11 -6.89
N LEU A 145 -20.22 -14.04 -7.71
CA LEU A 145 -20.30 -13.97 -9.17
C LEU A 145 -18.94 -13.88 -9.90
N PHE A 146 -17.85 -14.32 -9.28
CA PHE A 146 -16.55 -14.38 -9.96
C PHE A 146 -16.48 -15.55 -10.95
N THR A 147 -15.99 -15.27 -12.14
CA THR A 147 -15.54 -16.27 -13.11
C THR A 147 -14.25 -16.96 -12.63
N ASP A 148 -13.96 -18.14 -13.20
CA ASP A 148 -12.67 -18.82 -12.97
C ASP A 148 -11.47 -17.97 -13.41
N GLU A 149 -11.63 -17.20 -14.49
CA GLU A 149 -10.60 -16.34 -15.05
C GLU A 149 -10.29 -15.15 -14.13
N GLU A 150 -11.31 -14.46 -13.63
CA GLU A 150 -11.15 -13.38 -12.65
C GLU A 150 -10.44 -13.88 -11.39
N TYR A 151 -10.90 -15.01 -10.83
CA TYR A 151 -10.30 -15.58 -9.63
C TYR A 151 -8.84 -16.00 -9.85
N LYS A 152 -8.54 -16.62 -11.00
CA LYS A 152 -7.17 -16.98 -11.40
C LYS A 152 -6.28 -15.74 -11.54
N THR A 153 -6.81 -14.65 -12.09
CA THR A 153 -6.08 -13.39 -12.32
C THR A 153 -5.59 -12.79 -11.00
N ILE A 154 -6.45 -12.78 -9.98
CA ILE A 154 -6.14 -12.20 -8.67
C ILE A 154 -5.46 -13.17 -7.69
N THR A 155 -5.36 -14.45 -8.04
CA THR A 155 -4.76 -15.50 -7.19
C THR A 155 -3.40 -15.11 -6.58
N PRO A 156 -2.47 -14.46 -7.31
CA PRO A 156 -1.20 -14.04 -6.73
C PRO A 156 -1.34 -13.09 -5.52
N ALA A 157 -2.29 -12.15 -5.57
CA ALA A 157 -2.60 -11.28 -4.43
C ALA A 157 -3.29 -12.04 -3.29
N LEU A 158 -4.15 -13.02 -3.60
CA LEU A 158 -4.80 -13.86 -2.59
C LEU A 158 -3.81 -14.71 -1.80
N LEU A 159 -2.78 -15.24 -2.47
CA LEU A 159 -1.68 -15.96 -1.79
C LEU A 159 -0.93 -15.02 -0.84
N LEU A 160 -0.65 -13.78 -1.27
CA LEU A 160 0.04 -12.80 -0.44
C LEU A 160 -0.80 -12.38 0.77
N ALA A 161 -2.08 -12.08 0.56
CA ALA A 161 -3.01 -11.79 1.65
C ALA A 161 -3.16 -12.98 2.60
N THR A 162 -3.21 -14.22 2.08
CA THR A 162 -3.21 -15.44 2.88
C THR A 162 -1.99 -15.53 3.78
N ALA A 163 -0.79 -15.29 3.22
CA ALA A 163 0.45 -15.36 3.98
C ALA A 163 0.49 -14.34 5.12
N ILE A 164 -0.05 -13.13 4.91
CA ILE A 164 -0.23 -12.11 5.95
C ILE A 164 -1.23 -12.59 7.01
N LEU A 165 -2.42 -13.04 6.61
CA LEU A 165 -3.49 -13.44 7.54
C LEU A 165 -3.12 -14.65 8.41
N ASP A 166 -2.32 -15.58 7.89
CA ASP A 166 -1.86 -16.76 8.61
C ASP A 166 -0.73 -16.46 9.62
N ASP A 167 -0.08 -15.30 9.52
CA ASP A 167 1.12 -15.03 10.32
C ASP A 167 0.81 -14.86 11.83
N PRO A 168 1.63 -15.42 12.74
CA PRO A 168 1.43 -15.31 14.18
C PRO A 168 1.25 -13.87 14.71
N VAL A 169 1.91 -12.87 14.11
CA VAL A 169 1.75 -11.46 14.49
C VAL A 169 0.34 -10.97 14.14
N MET A 170 -0.17 -11.32 12.97
CA MET A 170 -1.54 -10.98 12.58
C MET A 170 -2.57 -11.72 13.43
N LEU A 171 -2.31 -12.97 13.82
CA LEU A 171 -3.18 -13.70 14.73
C LEU A 171 -3.24 -13.05 16.13
N CYS A 172 -2.18 -12.40 16.60
CA CYS A 172 -2.22 -11.62 17.84
C CYS A 172 -3.20 -10.43 17.75
N LEU A 173 -3.26 -9.74 16.59
CA LEU A 173 -4.22 -8.66 16.34
C LEU A 173 -5.66 -9.19 16.35
N PHE A 174 -5.94 -10.24 15.58
CA PHE A 174 -7.28 -10.85 15.52
C PHE A 174 -7.71 -11.46 16.85
N TYR A 175 -6.76 -11.99 17.64
CA TYR A 175 -7.03 -12.42 19.01
C TYR A 175 -7.53 -11.27 19.86
N ALA A 176 -6.81 -10.13 19.88
CA ALA A 176 -7.19 -8.96 20.65
C ALA A 176 -8.56 -8.41 20.23
N LEU A 177 -8.82 -8.37 18.92
CA LEU A 177 -10.07 -7.85 18.35
C LEU A 177 -11.27 -8.77 18.59
N SER A 178 -11.06 -10.09 18.67
CA SER A 178 -12.12 -11.06 18.95
C SER A 178 -12.40 -11.28 20.44
N ARG A 179 -11.77 -10.51 21.34
CA ARG A 179 -12.09 -10.54 22.77
C ARG A 179 -13.43 -9.83 23.04
N PRO A 180 -14.15 -10.25 24.10
CA PRO A 180 -15.32 -9.51 24.55
C PRO A 180 -15.04 -8.02 24.73
N THR A 181 -15.86 -7.15 24.12
CA THR A 181 -15.66 -5.69 24.08
C THR A 181 -15.58 -5.04 25.46
N ASP A 182 -16.22 -5.63 26.46
CA ASP A 182 -16.19 -5.22 27.87
C ASP A 182 -14.82 -5.46 28.53
N GLN A 183 -13.98 -6.31 27.95
CA GLN A 183 -12.62 -6.61 28.41
C GLN A 183 -11.55 -5.72 27.76
N LEU A 184 -11.93 -4.88 26.78
CA LEU A 184 -11.02 -3.93 26.15
C LEU A 184 -10.76 -2.71 27.05
N ILE A 185 -9.57 -2.13 26.92
CA ILE A 185 -9.18 -0.93 27.66
C ILE A 185 -10.10 0.22 27.20
N THR A 186 -10.65 0.96 28.15
CA THR A 186 -11.51 2.12 27.90
C THR A 186 -10.77 3.39 28.26
N PHE A 187 -10.86 4.41 27.41
CA PHE A 187 -10.30 5.73 27.68
C PHE A 187 -11.22 6.82 27.13
N GLU A 188 -11.09 8.04 27.64
CA GLU A 188 -11.87 9.19 27.19
C GLU A 188 -11.02 10.05 26.24
N ASP A 189 -11.52 10.26 25.03
CA ASP A 189 -10.97 11.22 24.08
C ASP A 189 -11.78 12.54 24.16
N PRO A 190 -11.12 13.72 24.24
CA PRO A 190 -11.82 15.00 24.35
C PRO A 190 -12.79 15.33 23.20
N HIS A 191 -12.58 14.76 22.02
CA HIS A 191 -13.38 15.01 20.82
C HIS A 191 -14.34 13.86 20.50
N LEU A 192 -13.88 12.62 20.69
CA LEU A 192 -14.60 11.40 20.32
C LEU A 192 -15.33 10.73 21.48
N GLY A 193 -15.16 11.21 22.72
CA GLY A 193 -15.78 10.62 23.90
C GLY A 193 -15.18 9.27 24.28
N THR A 194 -16.02 8.36 24.78
CA THR A 194 -15.57 7.05 25.26
C THR A 194 -15.07 6.17 24.11
N CYS A 195 -13.80 5.83 24.17
CA CYS A 195 -13.09 5.03 23.19
C CYS A 195 -12.66 3.68 23.77
N LYS A 196 -12.49 2.68 22.90
CA LYS A 196 -11.88 1.39 23.23
C LYS A 196 -10.49 1.29 22.62
N LYS A 197 -9.59 0.56 23.27
CA LYS A 197 -8.23 0.29 22.81
C LYS A 197 -7.93 -1.20 22.87
N LEU A 198 -7.32 -1.72 21.80
CA LEU A 198 -6.87 -3.10 21.72
C LEU A 198 -5.65 -3.32 22.62
N ASN A 199 -5.65 -4.45 23.33
CA ASN A 199 -4.48 -4.96 24.05
C ASN A 199 -3.94 -6.18 23.30
N ILE A 200 -2.95 -5.95 22.44
CA ILE A 200 -2.36 -6.98 21.59
C ILE A 200 -1.33 -7.75 22.41
N PRO A 201 -1.47 -9.08 22.59
CA PRO A 201 -0.43 -9.87 23.23
C PRO A 201 0.82 -9.90 22.34
N ALA A 202 2.01 -9.96 22.95
CA ALA A 202 3.26 -10.06 22.20
C ALA A 202 3.37 -11.38 21.41
N THR A 203 2.81 -12.46 21.96
CA THR A 203 2.77 -13.79 21.36
C THR A 203 1.52 -14.53 21.81
N LEU A 204 1.10 -15.53 21.04
CA LEU A 204 0.06 -16.48 21.39
C LEU A 204 0.64 -17.90 21.46
N THR A 205 0.06 -18.75 22.29
CA THR A 205 0.34 -20.20 22.23
C THR A 205 -0.14 -20.79 20.90
N GLU A 206 0.40 -21.94 20.50
CA GLU A 206 0.00 -22.62 19.26
C GLU A 206 -1.52 -22.89 19.22
N GLN A 207 -2.09 -23.26 20.37
CA GLN A 207 -3.53 -23.49 20.52
C GLN A 207 -4.32 -22.19 20.32
N GLU A 208 -3.93 -21.10 20.98
CA GLU A 208 -4.62 -19.81 20.81
C GLU A 208 -4.52 -19.30 19.38
N GLN A 209 -3.36 -19.47 18.71
CA GLN A 209 -3.21 -19.13 17.31
C GLN A 209 -4.18 -19.93 16.42
N TRP A 210 -4.32 -21.23 16.67
CA TRP A 210 -5.24 -22.07 15.93
C TRP A 210 -6.71 -21.70 16.19
N GLU A 211 -7.09 -21.42 17.44
CA GLU A 211 -8.44 -20.95 17.77
C GLU A 211 -8.78 -19.63 17.05
N VAL A 212 -7.82 -18.72 16.89
CA VAL A 212 -7.99 -17.50 16.10
C VAL A 212 -8.08 -17.80 14.61
N HIS A 213 -7.25 -18.71 14.10
CA HIS A 213 -7.34 -19.19 12.71
C HIS A 213 -8.74 -19.76 12.40
N GLU A 214 -9.32 -20.52 13.34
CA GLU A 214 -10.68 -21.04 13.19
C GLU A 214 -11.74 -19.92 13.18
N LYS A 215 -11.57 -18.85 13.98
CA LYS A 215 -12.43 -17.65 13.89
C LYS A 215 -12.30 -16.95 12.54
N LEU A 216 -11.08 -16.82 12.00
CA LEU A 216 -10.86 -16.29 10.65
C LEU A 216 -11.55 -17.15 9.59
N CYS A 217 -11.56 -18.48 9.76
CA CYS A 217 -12.30 -19.39 8.88
C CYS A 217 -13.82 -19.24 9.04
N ALA A 218 -14.32 -19.02 10.25
CA ALA A 218 -15.74 -18.82 10.55
C ALA A 218 -16.32 -17.55 9.91
N MET A 219 -15.48 -16.55 9.63
CA MET A 219 -15.90 -15.35 8.88
C MET A 219 -16.58 -15.68 7.54
N ARG A 220 -16.37 -16.87 6.96
CA ARG A 220 -17.08 -17.35 5.77
C ARG A 220 -18.61 -17.38 5.92
N GLU A 221 -19.12 -17.40 7.16
CA GLU A 221 -20.55 -17.36 7.44
C GLU A 221 -21.13 -15.93 7.45
N TRP A 222 -20.28 -14.92 7.62
CA TRP A 222 -20.68 -13.55 7.93
C TRP A 222 -20.09 -12.49 7.00
N THR A 223 -19.17 -12.90 6.11
CA THR A 223 -18.61 -12.01 5.10
C THR A 223 -18.50 -12.64 3.73
N SER A 224 -18.47 -11.80 2.71
CA SER A 224 -18.23 -12.17 1.33
C SER A 224 -17.54 -11.02 0.60
N PHE A 225 -16.93 -11.34 -0.55
CA PHE A 225 -16.26 -10.39 -1.41
C PHE A 225 -17.06 -10.23 -2.71
N ARG A 226 -17.01 -9.04 -3.31
CA ARG A 226 -17.54 -8.81 -4.66
C ARG A 226 -16.73 -7.77 -5.41
N TRP A 227 -16.84 -7.80 -6.73
CA TRP A 227 -16.51 -6.64 -7.53
C TRP A 227 -17.57 -5.57 -7.31
N ASP A 228 -17.11 -4.34 -7.19
CA ASP A 228 -17.96 -3.20 -6.96
C ASP A 228 -17.48 -2.04 -7.82
N ASN A 229 -18.42 -1.49 -8.58
CA ASN A 229 -18.26 -0.35 -9.47
C ASN A 229 -19.27 0.75 -9.14
N SER A 230 -19.87 0.69 -7.94
CA SER A 230 -20.92 1.61 -7.53
C SER A 230 -20.42 3.06 -7.46
N PRO A 231 -21.34 4.04 -7.58
CA PRO A 231 -20.99 5.47 -7.54
C PRO A 231 -20.24 5.87 -6.27
N ILE A 232 -20.44 5.15 -5.15
CA ILE A 232 -19.74 5.44 -3.89
C ILE A 232 -18.22 5.47 -4.06
N PHE A 233 -17.67 4.58 -4.90
CA PHE A 233 -16.23 4.53 -5.18
C PHE A 233 -15.80 5.59 -6.17
N VAL A 234 -16.70 6.02 -7.07
CA VAL A 234 -16.45 7.10 -8.03
C VAL A 234 -16.38 8.44 -7.28
N ASP A 235 -17.24 8.62 -6.28
CA ASP A 235 -17.39 9.85 -5.50
C ASP A 235 -16.36 9.96 -4.37
N SER A 236 -15.97 8.85 -3.73
CA SER A 236 -14.97 8.84 -2.66
C SER A 236 -13.53 8.67 -3.15
N GLY A 237 -13.34 8.05 -4.32
CA GLY A 237 -12.01 7.63 -4.78
C GLY A 237 -11.42 6.45 -4.01
N SER A 238 -12.20 5.76 -3.17
CA SER A 238 -11.73 4.60 -2.41
C SER A 238 -11.45 3.37 -3.29
N LEU A 239 -10.49 2.55 -2.87
CA LEU A 239 -10.07 1.32 -3.56
C LEU A 239 -11.01 0.14 -3.27
N ALA A 240 -11.62 0.15 -2.09
CA ALA A 240 -12.56 -0.83 -1.59
C ALA A 240 -13.37 -0.22 -0.44
N ALA A 241 -14.41 -0.93 0.01
CA ALA A 241 -15.12 -0.62 1.23
C ALA A 241 -15.79 -1.86 1.81
N THR A 242 -15.89 -1.87 3.13
CA THR A 242 -16.62 -2.88 3.90
C THR A 242 -17.94 -2.28 4.38
N THR A 243 -19.05 -2.88 3.96
CA THR A 243 -20.40 -2.41 4.30
C THR A 243 -21.13 -3.43 5.16
N PRO A 244 -21.74 -3.05 6.30
CA PRO A 244 -22.62 -3.92 7.06
C PRO A 244 -23.81 -4.39 6.22
N ASP A 245 -24.21 -5.66 6.39
CA ASP A 245 -25.40 -6.19 5.74
C ASP A 245 -26.64 -5.79 6.54
N CYS A 246 -27.61 -5.18 5.85
CA CYS A 246 -28.85 -4.70 6.45
C CYS A 246 -30.07 -5.40 5.84
N ALA A 247 -30.93 -5.98 6.69
CA ALA A 247 -32.26 -6.45 6.30
C ALA A 247 -33.32 -5.50 6.85
N LEU A 248 -34.15 -4.92 5.97
CA LEU A 248 -35.20 -3.95 6.34
C LEU A 248 -34.68 -2.75 7.16
N GLY A 249 -33.46 -2.28 6.85
CA GLY A 249 -32.83 -1.16 7.53
C GLY A 249 -32.25 -1.48 8.91
N ARG A 250 -32.11 -2.76 9.26
CA ARG A 250 -31.43 -3.21 10.48
C ARG A 250 -30.25 -4.11 10.15
N ASP A 251 -29.15 -3.87 10.85
CA ASP A 251 -27.95 -4.70 10.81
C ASP A 251 -28.27 -6.17 11.13
N ILE A 252 -27.67 -7.08 10.36
CA ILE A 252 -27.79 -8.52 10.58
C ILE A 252 -26.65 -8.99 11.51
N PRO A 253 -26.94 -9.65 12.65
CA PRO A 253 -25.90 -10.16 13.55
C PRO A 253 -24.96 -11.20 12.92
N ALA A 254 -23.68 -11.14 13.32
CA ALA A 254 -22.63 -12.09 12.96
C ALA A 254 -22.34 -13.05 14.12
N SER A 255 -21.18 -12.94 14.79
CA SER A 255 -20.73 -13.87 15.83
C SER A 255 -21.55 -13.79 17.13
N GLY A 256 -22.34 -12.73 17.31
CA GLY A 256 -23.25 -12.58 18.44
C GLY A 256 -24.14 -11.35 18.36
N PRO A 257 -24.97 -11.08 19.39
CA PRO A 257 -25.75 -9.84 19.47
C PRO A 257 -24.84 -8.61 19.35
N GLU A 258 -25.34 -7.56 18.68
CA GLU A 258 -24.64 -6.27 18.53
C GLU A 258 -23.35 -6.31 17.70
N THR A 259 -23.12 -7.43 17.01
CA THR A 259 -22.14 -7.58 15.92
C THR A 259 -22.85 -7.52 14.57
N ARG A 260 -22.10 -7.48 13.47
CA ARG A 260 -22.61 -7.20 12.12
C ARG A 260 -21.97 -8.11 11.09
N ARG A 261 -22.80 -8.72 10.23
CA ARG A 261 -22.35 -9.28 8.96
C ARG A 261 -21.96 -8.16 8.02
N SER A 262 -21.10 -8.45 7.06
CA SER A 262 -20.62 -7.43 6.14
C SER A 262 -20.24 -7.98 4.79
N THR A 263 -20.33 -7.15 3.76
CA THR A 263 -19.82 -7.44 2.43
C THR A 263 -18.64 -6.52 2.13
N ILE A 264 -17.55 -7.10 1.61
CA ILE A 264 -16.37 -6.38 1.15
C ILE A 264 -16.50 -6.14 -0.35
N GLY A 265 -16.70 -4.88 -0.75
CA GLY A 265 -16.70 -4.45 -2.13
C GLY A 265 -15.29 -4.02 -2.56
N MET A 266 -14.70 -4.74 -3.51
CA MET A 266 -13.40 -4.38 -4.10
C MET A 266 -13.61 -3.67 -5.44
N SER A 267 -12.84 -2.64 -5.74
CA SER A 267 -12.90 -2.00 -7.07
C SER A 267 -12.60 -3.01 -8.17
N VAL A 268 -13.52 -3.15 -9.13
CA VAL A 268 -13.34 -4.00 -10.33
C VAL A 268 -12.10 -3.62 -11.16
N GLU A 269 -11.62 -2.38 -11.01
CA GLU A 269 -10.43 -1.91 -11.73
C GLU A 269 -9.16 -2.68 -11.36
N PHE A 270 -9.07 -3.29 -10.18
CA PHE A 270 -7.94 -4.16 -9.83
C PHE A 270 -7.85 -5.36 -10.78
N TYR A 271 -8.98 -6.02 -11.06
CA TYR A 271 -9.03 -7.11 -12.02
C TYR A 271 -8.63 -6.63 -13.42
N HIS A 272 -9.21 -5.51 -13.89
CA HIS A 272 -8.86 -4.97 -15.20
C HIS A 272 -7.36 -4.67 -15.33
N ALA A 273 -6.76 -4.01 -14.33
CA ALA A 273 -5.33 -3.70 -14.33
C ALA A 273 -4.48 -4.98 -14.35
N MET A 274 -4.78 -5.93 -13.47
CA MET A 274 -4.08 -7.21 -13.38
C MET A 274 -4.18 -8.05 -14.65
N TYR A 275 -5.39 -8.14 -15.22
CA TYR A 275 -5.65 -8.84 -16.47
C TYR A 275 -4.86 -8.24 -17.62
N LEU A 276 -4.88 -6.91 -17.76
CA LEU A 276 -4.11 -6.18 -18.76
C LEU A 276 -2.60 -6.47 -18.65
N TYR A 277 -2.07 -6.54 -17.42
CA TYR A 277 -0.65 -6.86 -17.21
C TYR A 277 -0.29 -8.30 -17.58
N GLN A 278 -1.17 -9.25 -17.27
CA GLN A 278 -0.92 -10.67 -17.52
C GLN A 278 -1.01 -11.04 -19.00
N GLU A 279 -2.10 -10.64 -19.65
CA GLU A 279 -2.39 -11.05 -21.03
C GLU A 279 -1.57 -10.28 -22.06
N ARG A 280 -0.81 -9.26 -21.65
CA ARG A 280 -0.01 -8.40 -22.52
C ARG A 280 -0.82 -7.86 -23.70
N ILE A 281 -2.14 -7.71 -23.51
CA ILE A 281 -3.06 -7.27 -24.54
C ILE A 281 -2.67 -5.84 -24.94
N GLN A 282 -2.73 -5.57 -26.23
CA GLN A 282 -2.25 -4.32 -26.83
C GLN A 282 -2.76 -3.08 -26.09
N ASP A 283 -1.83 -2.14 -25.92
CA ASP A 283 -1.98 -0.76 -25.46
C ASP A 283 -2.08 -0.47 -23.95
N PHE A 284 -1.35 -1.20 -23.08
CA PHE A 284 -1.04 -0.67 -21.72
C PHE A 284 -0.25 0.65 -21.76
N ASN A 285 0.51 0.83 -22.84
CA ASN A 285 1.01 2.12 -23.30
C ASN A 285 -0.08 3.20 -23.24
N ALA A 286 -1.35 2.91 -23.53
CA ALA A 286 -2.45 3.87 -23.40
C ALA A 286 -2.83 4.23 -21.95
N VAL A 287 -2.57 3.40 -20.93
CA VAL A 287 -2.81 3.80 -19.52
C VAL A 287 -1.64 4.61 -18.99
N MET A 288 -0.40 4.18 -19.26
CA MET A 288 0.82 4.88 -18.83
C MET A 288 1.11 6.13 -19.64
N TYR A 289 1.18 6.00 -20.96
CA TYR A 289 1.18 7.16 -21.83
C TYR A 289 -0.14 7.89 -21.74
N GLY A 290 -1.27 7.27 -21.42
CA GLY A 290 -2.49 8.00 -21.09
C GLY A 290 -2.29 8.94 -19.92
N ALA A 291 -1.76 8.44 -18.80
CA ALA A 291 -1.45 9.25 -17.62
C ALA A 291 -0.40 10.33 -17.93
N MET A 292 0.69 9.98 -18.62
CA MET A 292 1.72 10.95 -19.03
C MET A 292 1.20 11.97 -20.07
N ASN A 293 0.34 11.56 -21.00
CA ASN A 293 -0.27 12.43 -22.02
C ASN A 293 -1.30 13.36 -21.38
N ALA A 294 -2.16 12.83 -20.51
CA ALA A 294 -3.09 13.60 -19.69
C ALA A 294 -2.33 14.61 -18.85
N ALA A 295 -1.19 14.22 -18.28
CA ALA A 295 -0.30 15.12 -17.55
C ALA A 295 0.56 16.04 -18.44
N SER A 296 0.40 15.98 -19.77
CA SER A 296 1.15 16.78 -20.76
C SER A 296 2.67 16.64 -20.62
N VAL A 297 3.15 15.43 -20.33
CA VAL A 297 4.58 15.11 -20.28
C VAL A 297 5.17 15.15 -21.70
N PRO A 298 6.19 16.01 -21.95
CA PRO A 298 6.90 16.04 -23.22
C PRO A 298 7.60 14.71 -23.52
N GLU A 299 7.72 14.35 -24.80
CA GLU A 299 8.33 13.08 -25.23
C GLU A 299 9.73 12.84 -24.66
N ASP A 300 10.54 13.88 -24.54
CA ASP A 300 11.90 13.79 -24.00
C ASP A 300 11.98 13.70 -22.47
N HIS A 301 10.83 13.80 -21.78
CA HIS A 301 10.68 13.62 -20.32
C HIS A 301 9.99 12.29 -19.97
N LYS A 302 9.43 11.58 -20.95
CA LYS A 302 8.79 10.28 -20.72
C LYS A 302 9.82 9.21 -20.36
N ILE A 303 9.41 8.27 -19.53
CA ILE A 303 10.08 6.98 -19.39
C ILE A 303 9.85 6.17 -20.67
N LYS A 304 10.88 5.44 -21.11
CA LYS A 304 10.87 4.77 -22.43
C LYS A 304 10.16 3.41 -22.41
N HIS A 305 10.03 2.81 -21.23
CA HIS A 305 9.48 1.48 -21.05
C HIS A 305 8.89 1.35 -19.63
N ILE A 306 7.85 0.52 -19.49
CA ILE A 306 7.39 -0.02 -18.22
C ILE A 306 7.42 -1.53 -18.31
N ASP A 307 8.07 -2.16 -17.35
CA ASP A 307 8.05 -3.59 -17.17
C ASP A 307 6.71 -4.01 -16.58
N LEU A 308 5.92 -4.74 -17.39
CA LEU A 308 4.57 -5.20 -17.00
C LEU A 308 4.62 -6.15 -15.81
N VAL A 309 5.71 -6.91 -15.64
CA VAL A 309 5.87 -7.80 -14.49
C VAL A 309 6.02 -6.97 -13.20
N SER A 310 6.82 -5.91 -13.23
CA SER A 310 6.98 -4.97 -12.13
C SER A 310 5.66 -4.30 -11.77
N ALA A 311 4.92 -3.81 -12.77
CA ALA A 311 3.60 -3.22 -12.58
C ALA A 311 2.61 -4.21 -11.96
N PHE A 312 2.54 -5.44 -12.51
CA PHE A 312 1.71 -6.51 -11.97
C PHE A 312 2.05 -6.80 -10.49
N LYS A 313 3.34 -6.87 -10.13
CA LYS A 313 3.77 -7.07 -8.73
C LYS A 313 3.31 -5.95 -7.80
N ARG A 314 3.41 -4.68 -8.20
CA ARG A 314 2.91 -3.56 -7.38
C ARG A 314 1.41 -3.62 -7.19
N THR A 315 0.66 -3.85 -8.26
CA THR A 315 -0.81 -3.93 -8.19
C THR A 315 -1.27 -5.11 -7.33
N ASN A 316 -0.58 -6.26 -7.40
CA ASN A 316 -0.85 -7.38 -6.49
C ASN A 316 -0.55 -7.05 -5.03
N LEU A 317 0.56 -6.38 -4.74
CA LEU A 317 0.87 -5.96 -3.37
C LEU A 317 -0.19 -5.01 -2.84
N THR A 318 -0.55 -3.97 -3.60
CA THR A 318 -1.61 -3.03 -3.22
C THR A 318 -2.93 -3.75 -3.00
N PHE A 319 -3.36 -4.62 -3.92
CA PHE A 319 -4.61 -5.37 -3.78
C PHE A 319 -4.61 -6.29 -2.56
N ALA A 320 -3.52 -7.02 -2.31
CA ALA A 320 -3.38 -7.88 -1.13
C ALA A 320 -3.48 -7.05 0.17
N THR A 321 -2.85 -5.88 0.22
CA THR A 321 -2.95 -4.99 1.38
C THR A 321 -4.35 -4.39 1.54
N THR A 322 -5.05 -4.08 0.45
CA THR A 322 -6.45 -3.65 0.49
C THR A 322 -7.36 -4.77 0.99
N ILE A 323 -7.13 -6.02 0.59
CA ILE A 323 -7.87 -7.18 1.13
C ILE A 323 -7.68 -7.28 2.64
N VAL A 324 -6.44 -7.24 3.13
CA VAL A 324 -6.15 -7.33 4.58
C VAL A 324 -6.76 -6.15 5.34
N HIS A 325 -6.69 -4.95 4.76
CA HIS A 325 -7.29 -3.73 5.30
C HIS A 325 -8.80 -3.88 5.48
N GLU A 326 -9.54 -4.19 4.41
CA GLU A 326 -10.99 -4.33 4.47
C GLU A 326 -11.43 -5.54 5.30
N PHE A 327 -10.66 -6.62 5.25
CA PHE A 327 -10.96 -7.79 6.05
C PHE A 327 -10.82 -7.50 7.56
N MET A 328 -9.94 -6.58 7.95
CA MET A 328 -9.86 -6.11 9.33
C MET A 328 -11.16 -5.41 9.77
N HIS A 329 -11.73 -4.57 8.91
CA HIS A 329 -13.05 -3.95 9.13
C HIS A 329 -14.15 -5.00 9.26
N ALA A 330 -14.18 -5.99 8.35
CA ALA A 330 -15.17 -7.05 8.38
C ALA A 330 -15.06 -7.89 9.67
N PHE A 331 -13.84 -8.22 10.10
CA PHE A 331 -13.60 -8.96 11.34
C PHE A 331 -13.99 -8.13 12.58
N ASN A 332 -13.70 -6.83 12.58
CA ASN A 332 -14.16 -5.89 13.60
C ASN A 332 -15.70 -5.89 13.67
N LEU A 333 -16.39 -5.71 12.55
CA LEU A 333 -17.86 -5.77 12.50
C LEU A 333 -18.39 -7.08 13.07
N ALA A 334 -17.75 -8.21 12.77
CA ALA A 334 -18.21 -9.53 13.19
C ALA A 334 -18.01 -9.82 14.68
N HIS A 335 -17.03 -9.21 15.35
CA HIS A 335 -16.66 -9.56 16.73
C HIS A 335 -16.74 -8.40 17.74
N TYR A 336 -16.58 -7.17 17.30
CA TYR A 336 -16.64 -5.99 18.16
C TYR A 336 -18.09 -5.51 18.30
N LYS A 337 -18.60 -5.58 19.53
CA LYS A 337 -19.97 -5.16 19.84
C LYS A 337 -20.10 -3.64 19.77
N ARG A 338 -21.13 -3.21 19.06
CA ARG A 338 -21.60 -1.82 19.07
C ARG A 338 -23.00 -1.77 19.66
N PRO A 339 -23.21 -1.15 20.83
CA PRO A 339 -24.54 -1.02 21.42
C PRO A 339 -25.55 -0.48 20.40
N LEU A 340 -26.61 -1.24 20.14
CA LEU A 340 -27.64 -0.88 19.17
C LEU A 340 -28.47 0.28 19.74
N GLY A 341 -28.12 1.53 19.42
CA GLY A 341 -28.87 2.70 19.91
C GLY A 341 -28.11 4.02 19.92
N ASP A 342 -26.78 4.00 19.84
CA ASP A 342 -25.98 5.23 19.70
C ASP A 342 -26.02 5.73 18.26
N ALA A 343 -27.17 6.30 17.90
CA ALA A 343 -27.40 7.10 16.70
C ALA A 343 -26.70 8.48 16.75
N GLY A 344 -25.87 8.73 17.77
CA GLY A 344 -24.99 9.88 17.83
C GLY A 344 -23.57 9.49 17.44
N ASN A 345 -22.96 10.25 16.54
CA ASN A 345 -21.56 10.19 16.10
C ASN A 345 -20.51 10.39 17.23
N LYS A 346 -20.76 9.90 18.44
CA LYS A 346 -19.98 10.16 19.66
C LYS A 346 -19.26 8.93 20.21
N VAL A 347 -19.31 7.79 19.54
CA VAL A 347 -18.52 6.60 19.91
C VAL A 347 -17.82 6.12 18.65
N PRO A 348 -16.48 6.02 18.63
CA PRO A 348 -15.76 5.46 17.51
C PRO A 348 -16.27 4.07 17.13
N HIS A 349 -16.39 3.84 15.82
CA HIS A 349 -16.91 2.59 15.26
C HIS A 349 -15.96 1.40 15.47
N GLU A 350 -14.70 1.68 15.77
CA GLU A 350 -13.61 0.72 15.84
C GLU A 350 -12.72 1.00 17.06
N PRO A 351 -12.11 -0.03 17.65
CA PRO A 351 -11.16 0.14 18.73
C PRO A 351 -9.82 0.69 18.21
N TRP A 352 -9.14 1.49 19.03
CA TRP A 352 -7.82 2.03 18.75
C TRP A 352 -6.73 0.97 18.83
N LEU A 353 -5.79 1.05 17.89
CA LEU A 353 -4.51 0.36 17.96
C LEU A 353 -3.50 1.22 18.72
N SER A 354 -2.72 0.63 19.64
CA SER A 354 -1.63 1.35 20.32
C SER A 354 -0.70 2.04 19.33
N ASP A 355 -0.29 3.26 19.67
CA ASP A 355 0.70 4.06 18.94
C ASP A 355 0.29 4.46 17.51
N ASN A 356 -0.98 4.24 17.15
CA ASN A 356 -1.55 4.75 15.91
C ASN A 356 -2.25 6.09 16.09
N ARG A 357 -2.18 6.94 15.06
CA ARG A 357 -2.85 8.25 15.02
C ARG A 357 -4.23 8.21 14.37
N SER A 358 -4.57 7.10 13.71
CA SER A 358 -5.86 6.88 13.07
C SER A 358 -6.67 5.85 13.86
N ASN A 359 -7.97 6.08 14.00
CA ASN A 359 -8.92 5.09 14.51
C ASN A 359 -9.55 4.22 13.41
N GLU A 360 -9.10 4.39 12.16
CA GLU A 360 -9.45 3.54 11.03
C GLU A 360 -8.57 2.29 11.09
N LEU A 361 -9.19 1.15 11.40
CA LEU A 361 -8.50 -0.05 11.85
C LEU A 361 -7.73 -0.75 10.73
N GLY A 362 -8.24 -0.75 9.50
CA GLY A 362 -7.54 -1.26 8.34
C GLY A 362 -6.22 -0.51 8.09
N TRP A 363 -6.24 0.81 8.19
CA TRP A 363 -5.11 1.72 8.03
C TRP A 363 -4.15 1.60 9.21
N ALA A 364 -4.68 1.44 10.42
CA ALA A 364 -3.86 1.20 11.59
C ALA A 364 -3.10 -0.14 11.47
N THR A 365 -3.77 -1.16 10.93
CA THR A 365 -3.21 -2.50 10.67
C THR A 365 -2.10 -2.45 9.63
N THR A 366 -2.29 -1.76 8.50
CA THR A 366 -1.23 -1.64 7.49
C THR A 366 -0.02 -0.90 8.02
N GLN A 367 -0.20 0.18 8.80
CA GLN A 367 0.93 0.85 9.46
C GLN A 367 1.66 -0.05 10.46
N TYR A 368 0.92 -0.83 11.25
CA TYR A 368 1.50 -1.77 12.20
C TYR A 368 2.32 -2.87 11.50
N LEU A 369 1.84 -3.38 10.37
CA LEU A 369 2.53 -4.41 9.59
C LEU A 369 3.79 -3.90 8.90
N PHE A 370 3.67 -2.77 8.21
CA PHE A 370 4.68 -2.30 7.26
C PHE A 370 5.57 -1.20 7.84
N GLY A 371 5.26 -0.67 9.03
CA GLY A 371 5.92 0.51 9.60
C GLY A 371 5.56 1.81 8.89
N GLY A 372 4.52 1.80 8.06
CA GLY A 372 4.02 2.93 7.26
C GLY A 372 2.97 2.47 6.25
N SER A 373 2.25 3.40 5.64
CA SER A 373 1.21 3.08 4.65
C SER A 373 1.73 3.18 3.23
N MET A 374 1.69 2.08 2.49
CA MET A 374 2.05 2.07 1.07
C MET A 374 0.98 2.79 0.24
N ASN A 375 1.43 3.67 -0.64
CA ASN A 375 0.59 4.45 -1.55
C ASN A 375 1.22 4.48 -2.94
N ALA A 376 0.41 4.68 -3.97
CA ALA A 376 0.90 4.82 -5.34
C ALA A 376 1.56 6.19 -5.55
N THR A 377 2.70 6.19 -6.22
CA THR A 377 3.32 7.41 -6.74
C THR A 377 2.61 7.75 -8.05
N THR A 378 1.85 8.84 -8.07
CA THR A 378 0.96 9.19 -9.18
C THR A 378 1.05 10.66 -9.58
N PHE A 379 0.34 10.99 -10.66
CA PHE A 379 -0.05 12.34 -11.02
C PHE A 379 -1.55 12.46 -10.82
N TYR A 380 -2.00 13.50 -10.13
CA TYR A 380 -3.41 13.78 -9.93
C TYR A 380 -3.77 15.16 -10.52
N ASP A 381 -4.56 15.20 -11.60
CA ASP A 381 -5.09 16.47 -12.09
C ASP A 381 -6.19 16.95 -11.12
N PRO A 382 -6.05 18.11 -10.47
CA PRO A 382 -7.02 18.61 -9.49
C PRO A 382 -8.44 18.75 -10.05
N ASN A 383 -8.60 18.83 -11.37
CA ASN A 383 -9.89 18.95 -12.04
C ASN A 383 -10.51 17.59 -12.42
N SER A 384 -9.79 16.48 -12.21
CA SER A 384 -10.14 15.17 -12.74
C SER A 384 -11.03 14.30 -11.83
N GLY A 385 -11.45 14.85 -10.69
CA GLY A 385 -12.35 14.18 -9.75
C GLY A 385 -11.76 12.91 -9.10
N PRO A 386 -12.45 12.30 -8.13
CA PRO A 386 -11.89 11.21 -7.33
C PRO A 386 -11.67 9.89 -8.11
N HIS A 387 -12.45 9.65 -9.17
CA HIS A 387 -12.29 8.46 -10.01
C HIS A 387 -10.91 8.35 -10.68
N MET A 388 -10.32 9.47 -11.11
CA MET A 388 -9.00 9.47 -11.76
C MET A 388 -7.88 9.21 -10.76
N LYS A 389 -8.05 9.66 -9.50
CA LYS A 389 -7.16 9.29 -8.39
C LYS A 389 -7.16 7.77 -8.21
N ARG A 390 -8.34 7.17 -8.03
CA ARG A 390 -8.50 5.72 -7.87
C ARG A 390 -7.85 4.95 -9.03
N HIS A 391 -8.14 5.35 -10.26
CA HIS A 391 -7.57 4.73 -11.45
C HIS A 391 -6.04 4.76 -11.41
N SER A 392 -5.45 5.92 -11.09
CA SER A 392 -4.00 6.05 -10.97
C SER A 392 -3.41 5.22 -9.81
N GLU A 393 -4.15 5.07 -8.70
CA GLU A 393 -3.73 4.31 -7.52
C GLU A 393 -3.76 2.79 -7.73
N ILE A 394 -4.61 2.29 -8.64
CA ILE A 394 -4.72 0.86 -8.95
C ILE A 394 -3.70 0.43 -10.02
N TYR A 395 -3.53 1.26 -11.05
CA TYR A 395 -2.58 0.99 -12.12
C TYR A 395 -1.13 1.29 -11.71
N ILE A 396 -0.92 2.08 -10.65
CA ILE A 396 0.38 2.36 -9.99
C ILE A 396 1.48 2.69 -11.02
N PRO A 397 1.26 3.75 -11.82
CA PRO A 397 2.08 4.04 -12.98
C PRO A 397 3.54 4.37 -12.62
N PHE A 398 3.77 5.07 -11.51
CA PHE A 398 5.10 5.61 -11.19
C PHE A 398 5.69 5.04 -9.89
N GLY A 399 5.29 3.83 -9.50
CA GLY A 399 5.85 3.12 -8.34
C GLY A 399 5.07 3.36 -7.04
N LEU A 400 5.67 3.00 -5.90
CA LEU A 400 5.05 3.09 -4.57
C LEU A 400 5.86 4.00 -3.64
N TRP A 401 5.22 4.53 -2.59
CA TRP A 401 5.83 5.34 -1.53
C TRP A 401 5.12 5.13 -0.18
N PHE A 402 5.69 5.68 0.91
CA PHE A 402 5.03 5.74 2.22
C PHE A 402 5.31 7.06 3.00
N PRO A 403 4.41 7.49 3.92
CA PRO A 403 4.38 8.85 4.53
C PRO A 403 5.20 9.05 5.84
N PHE A 404 5.02 10.23 6.48
CA PHE A 404 5.78 10.94 7.55
C PHE A 404 6.97 11.74 7.03
N THR A 405 7.80 11.09 6.24
CA THR A 405 8.69 11.69 5.25
C THR A 405 8.52 10.81 4.02
N VAL A 406 8.44 11.37 2.83
CA VAL A 406 8.09 10.58 1.65
C VAL A 406 9.31 9.78 1.21
N TYR A 407 9.22 8.46 1.35
CA TYR A 407 10.24 7.51 0.88
C TYR A 407 9.72 6.74 -0.34
N PRO A 408 10.49 6.63 -1.43
CA PRO A 408 10.15 5.72 -2.50
C PRO A 408 10.40 4.27 -2.05
N ILE A 409 9.53 3.35 -2.48
CA ILE A 409 9.69 1.92 -2.22
C ILE A 409 10.40 1.30 -3.44
N PRO A 410 11.57 0.65 -3.27
CA PRO A 410 12.25 -0.06 -4.35
C PRO A 410 11.36 -1.12 -5.00
N GLN A 411 11.38 -1.23 -6.32
CA GLN A 411 10.65 -2.29 -6.99
C GLN A 411 11.25 -3.67 -6.69
N GLU A 412 12.54 -3.75 -6.36
CA GLU A 412 13.17 -4.98 -5.82
C GLU A 412 12.53 -5.43 -4.50
N TYR A 413 12.22 -4.50 -3.59
CA TYR A 413 11.51 -4.82 -2.35
C TYR A 413 10.16 -5.47 -2.64
N VAL A 414 9.38 -4.84 -3.54
CA VAL A 414 8.07 -5.36 -3.97
C VAL A 414 8.23 -6.74 -4.63
N HIS A 415 9.29 -6.94 -5.42
CA HIS A 415 9.60 -8.23 -6.01
C HIS A 415 9.80 -9.29 -4.94
N ASP A 416 10.70 -9.05 -3.99
CA ASP A 416 11.06 -10.03 -2.97
C ASP A 416 9.83 -10.43 -2.11
N LEU A 417 8.94 -9.48 -1.78
CA LEU A 417 7.71 -9.77 -1.03
C LEU A 417 6.76 -10.76 -1.73
N THR A 418 6.83 -10.86 -3.05
CA THR A 418 5.98 -11.76 -3.84
C THR A 418 6.56 -13.18 -3.99
N THR A 419 7.82 -13.38 -3.58
CA THR A 419 8.54 -14.65 -3.72
C THR A 419 8.41 -15.55 -2.49
N GLY A 420 8.62 -16.85 -2.64
CA GLY A 420 8.65 -17.79 -1.51
C GLY A 420 9.78 -17.51 -0.52
N GLU A 421 10.96 -17.06 -0.99
CA GLU A 421 12.15 -16.80 -0.16
C GLU A 421 11.85 -15.87 1.03
N THR A 422 11.09 -14.79 0.80
CA THR A 422 10.70 -13.89 1.88
C THR A 422 9.88 -14.62 2.96
N TRP A 423 8.95 -15.47 2.56
CA TRP A 423 7.99 -16.11 3.48
C TRP A 423 8.51 -17.41 4.09
N GLU A 424 9.41 -18.11 3.41
CA GLU A 424 9.99 -19.38 3.84
C GLU A 424 11.28 -19.18 4.63
N GLU A 425 12.00 -18.07 4.42
CA GLU A 425 13.29 -17.82 5.07
C GLU A 425 13.31 -16.54 5.91
N ARG A 426 12.90 -15.40 5.34
CA ARG A 426 13.03 -14.10 6.03
C ARG A 426 12.02 -13.93 7.16
N VAL A 427 10.73 -14.19 6.90
CA VAL A 427 9.67 -14.07 7.91
C VAL A 427 9.92 -15.00 9.10
N PRO A 428 10.25 -16.31 8.92
CA PRO A 428 10.56 -17.19 10.05
C PRO A 428 11.81 -16.78 10.84
N ARG A 429 12.82 -16.20 10.18
CA ARG A 429 14.08 -15.82 10.81
C ARG A 429 14.00 -14.48 11.55
N ASP A 430 13.41 -13.47 10.90
CA ASP A 430 13.47 -12.07 11.33
C ASP A 430 12.14 -11.64 12.01
N GLY A 431 11.05 -12.40 11.80
CA GLY A 431 9.68 -12.05 12.20
C GLY A 431 8.96 -11.21 11.13
N LEU A 432 7.63 -11.28 11.09
CA LEU A 432 6.81 -10.63 10.05
C LEU A 432 7.08 -9.13 9.92
N GLN A 433 6.98 -8.39 11.02
CA GLN A 433 7.12 -6.93 10.99
C GLN A 433 8.53 -6.51 10.56
N ALA A 434 9.58 -7.26 10.90
CA ALA A 434 10.92 -6.97 10.43
C ALA A 434 11.07 -7.32 8.94
N ALA A 435 10.54 -8.45 8.50
CA ALA A 435 10.64 -8.87 7.10
C ALA A 435 9.84 -7.96 6.14
N LEU A 436 8.69 -7.43 6.60
CA LEU A 436 7.78 -6.58 5.84
C LEU A 436 7.95 -5.08 6.11
N ARG A 437 8.93 -4.67 6.92
CA ARG A 437 9.14 -3.24 7.19
C ARG A 437 9.54 -2.52 5.90
N LEU A 438 8.85 -1.42 5.58
CA LEU A 438 9.15 -0.63 4.40
C LEU A 438 10.54 0.03 4.54
N PRO A 439 11.35 0.00 3.47
CA PRO A 439 12.70 0.51 3.52
C PRO A 439 12.73 2.04 3.59
N LYS A 440 13.29 2.58 4.68
CA LYS A 440 13.51 4.03 4.86
C LYS A 440 14.77 4.48 4.13
N LEU A 441 14.64 4.85 2.85
CA LEU A 441 15.75 5.35 2.04
C LEU A 441 15.99 6.85 2.27
N HIS A 442 16.66 7.19 3.37
CA HIS A 442 16.86 8.58 3.81
C HIS A 442 17.44 9.52 2.76
N GLU A 443 18.35 9.03 1.94
CA GLU A 443 18.98 9.85 0.90
C GLU A 443 17.99 10.22 -0.22
N TRP A 444 17.04 9.32 -0.51
CA TRP A 444 16.01 9.51 -1.53
C TRP A 444 14.78 10.25 -0.99
N ALA A 445 14.72 10.46 0.32
CA ALA A 445 13.57 10.99 1.00
C ALA A 445 13.21 12.43 0.58
N VAL A 446 11.91 12.74 0.63
CA VAL A 446 11.39 14.09 0.44
C VAL A 446 10.62 14.48 1.69
N LYS A 447 11.12 15.50 2.40
CA LYS A 447 10.40 16.09 3.53
C LYS A 447 9.29 16.98 2.98
N LEU A 448 8.05 16.71 3.39
CA LEU A 448 6.91 17.56 3.05
C LEU A 448 6.99 18.82 3.91
N ASN A 449 6.88 20.00 3.29
CA ASN A 449 6.68 21.22 4.04
C ASN A 449 5.22 21.26 4.52
N PRO A 450 4.94 21.49 5.81
CA PRO A 450 3.59 21.48 6.37
C PRO A 450 2.60 22.45 5.68
N GLY A 451 3.11 23.47 4.98
CA GLY A 451 2.29 24.49 4.29
C GLY A 451 1.92 24.20 2.84
N ASN A 452 2.45 23.13 2.21
CA ASN A 452 2.17 22.76 0.81
C ASN A 452 1.49 21.39 0.70
N ASN A 453 0.48 21.16 1.55
CA ASN A 453 -0.35 19.95 1.53
C ASN A 453 -1.30 19.97 0.32
N ILE A 454 -0.77 19.68 -0.88
CA ILE A 454 -1.60 19.37 -2.06
C ILE A 454 -2.07 17.91 -2.00
N MET A 455 -1.42 17.09 -1.16
CA MET A 455 -1.66 15.66 -0.99
C MET A 455 -1.46 15.29 0.49
N ASN A 456 -2.31 15.80 1.38
CA ASN A 456 -2.34 15.29 2.74
C ASN A 456 -3.19 14.01 2.73
N PRO A 457 -2.60 12.79 2.83
CA PRO A 457 -3.40 11.57 2.96
C PRO A 457 -4.26 11.57 4.24
N LEU A 458 -3.99 12.48 5.19
CA LEU A 458 -4.77 12.65 6.41
C LEU A 458 -5.98 13.58 6.25
N GLU A 459 -6.05 14.42 5.22
CA GLU A 459 -7.19 15.36 5.04
C GLU A 459 -8.48 14.69 4.53
N GLY A 460 -8.43 13.39 4.25
CA GLY A 460 -9.61 12.56 3.94
C GLY A 460 -9.97 11.54 5.02
N ILE A 461 -9.20 11.42 6.10
CA ILE A 461 -9.42 10.41 7.15
C ILE A 461 -9.96 11.09 8.42
N THR A 462 -11.15 11.65 8.27
CA THR A 462 -12.14 11.95 9.31
C THR A 462 -13.45 11.96 8.53
N ILE A 463 -14.45 11.11 8.76
CA ILE A 463 -14.96 10.42 9.94
C ILE A 463 -15.65 9.15 9.38
N ALA A 464 -15.57 8.02 10.10
CA ALA A 464 -16.37 6.83 9.81
C ALA A 464 -17.87 7.11 9.73
#